data_AF-A0A2S0RHP1-F1
#
_entry.id   AF-A0A2S0RHP1-F1
#
_cell.length_a   1.000
_cell.length_b   1.000
_cell.length_c   1.000
_cell.angle_alpha   90.00
_cell.angle_beta   90.00
_cell.angle_gamma   90.00
#
_symmetry.space_group_name_H-M   'P 1'
#
loop_
_entity.id
_entity.type
_entity.pdbx_description
1 polymer ?
#
loop_
_entity_poly.entity_id
_entity_poly.type
_entity_poly.pdbx_seq_one_letter_code
_entity_poly.pdbx_strand_id
1 'polypeptide(L)'
;MTEKHENKYSIDYSTFIKNVENITGLSPADLLHSYEEFISGLNEYENVENYSEWQYEFDYDAYIRIEIEKVVSNVELSNNTFLKQFKDKVELLDSQFKKFLKNGDDDKWWETPKIKFQN
;
A
#
# COMPACT_ATOMS: atom_id res chain seq x y z
N MET A 1 -19.28 7.25 -30.58
CA MET A 1 -18.38 7.82 -29.55
C MET A 1 -17.68 6.75 -28.69
N THR A 2 -17.98 5.47 -28.88
CA THR A 2 -17.49 4.32 -28.08
C THR A 2 -16.03 3.93 -28.35
N GLU A 3 -15.60 3.85 -29.63
CA GLU A 3 -14.23 3.39 -29.98
C GLU A 3 -13.10 4.25 -29.39
N LYS A 4 -13.29 5.57 -29.28
CA LYS A 4 -12.25 6.48 -28.76
C LYS A 4 -12.04 6.29 -27.25
N HIS A 5 -13.10 5.95 -26.51
CA HIS A 5 -13.03 5.68 -25.08
C HIS A 5 -12.43 4.30 -24.79
N GLU A 6 -12.80 3.29 -25.59
CA GLU A 6 -12.24 1.93 -25.49
C GLU A 6 -10.73 1.92 -25.79
N ASN A 7 -10.29 2.68 -26.80
CA ASN A 7 -8.88 2.81 -27.13
C ASN A 7 -8.08 3.51 -26.00
N LYS A 8 -8.61 4.61 -25.43
CA LYS A 8 -7.97 5.27 -24.29
C LYS A 8 -7.86 4.35 -23.08
N TYR A 9 -8.92 3.60 -22.76
CA TYR A 9 -8.93 2.69 -21.63
C TYR A 9 -7.86 1.59 -21.76
N SER A 10 -7.75 0.98 -22.95
CA SER A 10 -6.71 -0.02 -23.22
C SER A 10 -5.29 0.54 -23.13
N ILE A 11 -5.08 1.78 -23.60
CA ILE A 11 -3.79 2.47 -23.50
C ILE A 11 -3.45 2.75 -22.03
N ASP A 12 -4.38 3.32 -21.26
CA ASP A 12 -4.17 3.61 -19.84
C ASP A 12 -3.87 2.31 -19.06
N TYR A 13 -4.58 1.22 -19.35
CA TYR A 13 -4.35 -0.09 -18.72
C TYR A 13 -2.95 -0.63 -18.98
N SER A 14 -2.56 -0.70 -20.25
CA SER A 14 -1.24 -1.20 -20.64
C SER A 14 -0.10 -0.32 -20.13
N THR A 15 -0.31 1.00 -20.09
CA THR A 15 0.65 1.97 -19.54
C THR A 15 0.79 1.79 -18.03
N PHE A 16 -0.32 1.57 -17.32
CA PHE A 16 -0.29 1.35 -15.88
C PHE A 16 0.50 0.09 -15.52
N ILE A 17 0.16 -1.06 -16.12
CA ILE A 17 0.84 -2.33 -15.87
C ILE A 17 2.34 -2.22 -16.12
N LYS A 18 2.73 -1.74 -17.31
CA LYS A 18 4.14 -1.64 -17.68
C LYS A 18 4.93 -0.75 -16.73
N ASN A 19 4.38 0.38 -16.33
CA ASN A 19 5.07 1.26 -15.40
C ASN A 19 5.19 0.63 -14.01
N VAL A 20 4.13 0.03 -13.49
CA VAL A 20 4.17 -0.64 -12.18
C VAL A 20 5.21 -1.76 -12.18
N GLU A 21 5.21 -2.62 -13.20
CA GLU A 21 6.18 -3.71 -13.34
C GLU A 21 7.61 -3.19 -13.50
N ASN A 22 7.82 -2.11 -14.25
CA ASN A 22 9.13 -1.49 -14.40
C ASN A 22 9.65 -0.86 -13.10
N ILE A 23 8.75 -0.28 -12.29
CA ILE A 23 9.11 0.40 -11.04
C ILE A 23 9.43 -0.63 -9.95
N THR A 24 8.66 -1.71 -9.88
CA THR A 24 8.61 -2.60 -8.72
C THR A 24 9.13 -4.01 -8.99
N GLY A 25 9.18 -4.43 -10.25
CA GLY A 25 9.43 -5.82 -10.63
C GLY A 25 8.22 -6.75 -10.38
N LEU A 26 7.08 -6.22 -9.95
CA LEU A 26 5.86 -6.95 -9.61
C LEU A 26 4.67 -6.43 -10.42
N SER A 27 3.68 -7.29 -10.66
CA SER A 27 2.44 -6.84 -11.28
C SER A 27 1.61 -6.02 -10.26
N PRO A 28 0.71 -5.13 -10.72
CA PRO A 28 -0.22 -4.44 -9.82
C PRO A 28 -1.09 -5.38 -8.99
N ALA A 29 -1.40 -6.57 -9.51
CA ALA A 29 -2.20 -7.57 -8.81
C ALA A 29 -1.39 -8.24 -7.69
N ASP A 30 -0.12 -8.56 -7.96
CA ASP A 30 0.77 -9.17 -6.94
C ASP A 30 1.02 -8.21 -5.79
N LEU A 31 1.23 -6.91 -6.06
CA LEU A 31 1.37 -5.89 -5.02
C LEU A 31 0.13 -5.81 -4.12
N LEU A 32 -1.07 -5.80 -4.71
CA LEU A 32 -2.31 -5.79 -3.92
C LEU A 32 -2.47 -7.08 -3.13
N HIS A 33 -2.19 -8.22 -3.74
CA HIS A 33 -2.33 -9.52 -3.08
C HIS A 33 -1.39 -9.66 -1.89
N SER A 34 -0.10 -9.36 -2.06
CA SER A 34 0.87 -9.39 -0.96
C SER A 34 0.48 -8.43 0.17
N TYR A 35 -0.06 -7.25 -0.19
CA TYR A 35 -0.52 -6.29 0.81
C TYR A 35 -1.80 -6.76 1.53
N GLU A 36 -2.73 -7.40 0.83
CA GLU A 36 -3.90 -8.05 1.42
C GLU A 36 -3.50 -9.17 2.39
N GLU A 37 -2.57 -10.05 2.01
CA GLU A 37 -2.05 -11.12 2.88
C GLU A 37 -1.42 -10.53 4.14
N PHE A 38 -0.63 -9.47 4.00
CA PHE A 38 -0.05 -8.75 5.12
C PHE A 38 -1.13 -8.20 6.07
N ILE A 39 -2.12 -7.48 5.55
CA ILE A 39 -3.23 -6.89 6.33
C ILE A 39 -4.08 -7.98 7.01
N SER A 40 -4.34 -9.10 6.32
CA SER A 40 -5.04 -10.26 6.90
C SER A 40 -4.27 -10.88 8.05
N GLY A 41 -2.95 -11.02 7.92
CA GLY A 41 -2.08 -11.45 9.02
C GLY A 41 -2.27 -10.56 10.25
N LEU A 42 -2.21 -9.23 10.08
CA LEU A 42 -2.43 -8.30 11.20
C LEU A 42 -3.80 -8.48 11.89
N ASN A 43 -4.88 -8.65 11.12
CA ASN A 43 -6.23 -8.86 11.65
C ASN A 43 -6.37 -10.17 12.44
N GLU A 44 -5.71 -11.25 12.00
CA GLU A 44 -5.75 -12.54 12.71
C GLU A 44 -5.05 -12.47 14.08
N TYR A 45 -4.00 -11.64 14.19
CA TYR A 45 -3.20 -11.51 15.41
C TYR A 45 -3.64 -10.37 16.34
N GLU A 46 -4.58 -9.49 15.95
CA GLU A 46 -5.20 -8.48 16.84
C GLU A 46 -5.85 -9.11 18.10
N ASN A 47 -6.17 -10.40 18.03
CA ASN A 47 -6.73 -11.18 19.15
C ASN A 47 -5.67 -11.77 20.10
N VAL A 48 -4.38 -11.48 19.92
CA VAL A 48 -3.29 -11.96 20.78
C VAL A 48 -2.86 -10.83 21.73
N GLU A 49 -2.89 -11.08 23.05
CA GLU A 49 -2.63 -10.09 24.12
C GLU A 49 -1.28 -9.33 24.02
N ASN A 50 -0.38 -9.73 23.12
CA ASN A 50 0.96 -9.15 22.92
C ASN A 50 1.09 -8.38 21.58
N TYR A 51 0.09 -7.58 21.22
CA TYR A 51 0.16 -6.68 20.06
C TYR A 51 1.42 -5.78 20.06
N SER A 52 1.97 -5.45 21.23
CA SER A 52 3.21 -4.68 21.38
C SER A 52 4.51 -5.45 21.08
N GLU A 53 4.49 -6.79 21.06
CA GLU A 53 5.68 -7.60 20.74
C GLU A 53 5.85 -7.84 19.25
N TRP A 54 4.79 -7.66 18.46
CA TRP A 54 4.87 -7.67 17.01
C TRP A 54 5.00 -6.25 16.48
N GLN A 55 6.19 -5.71 16.68
CA GLN A 55 6.76 -4.63 15.89
C GLN A 55 7.01 -5.17 14.46
N TYR A 56 5.92 -5.48 13.73
CA TYR A 56 5.91 -6.29 12.51
C TYR A 56 6.48 -5.49 11.32
N GLU A 57 7.79 -5.44 11.24
CA GLU A 57 8.52 -5.16 10.00
C GLU A 57 9.24 -6.44 9.59
N PHE A 58 8.49 -7.43 9.10
CA PHE A 58 9.12 -8.46 8.30
C PHE A 58 9.66 -7.77 7.02
N ASP A 59 10.93 -8.00 6.67
CA ASP A 59 11.61 -7.29 5.58
C ASP A 59 10.79 -7.28 4.27
N TYR A 60 10.06 -8.37 4.01
CA TYR A 60 9.20 -8.50 2.85
C TYR A 60 7.97 -7.58 2.91
N ASP A 61 7.32 -7.42 4.06
CA ASP A 61 6.14 -6.55 4.21
C ASP A 61 6.50 -5.08 4.16
N ALA A 62 7.66 -4.71 4.73
CA ALA A 62 8.26 -3.39 4.55
C ALA A 62 8.59 -3.12 3.09
N TYR A 63 9.15 -4.12 2.38
CA TYR A 63 9.42 -4.03 0.96
C TYR A 63 8.15 -3.80 0.13
N ILE A 64 7.08 -4.57 0.34
CA ILE A 64 5.82 -4.42 -0.40
C ILE A 64 5.20 -3.03 -0.20
N ARG A 65 5.22 -2.49 1.03
CA ARG A 65 4.80 -1.11 1.29
C ARG A 65 5.58 -0.09 0.48
N ILE A 66 6.91 -0.21 0.48
CA ILE A 66 7.80 0.70 -0.27
C ILE A 66 7.48 0.64 -1.77
N GLU A 67 7.25 -0.55 -2.31
CA GLU A 67 6.89 -0.71 -3.72
C GLU A 67 5.51 -0.09 -4.04
N ILE A 68 4.52 -0.25 -3.15
CA ILE A 68 3.22 0.44 -3.27
C ILE A 68 3.41 1.96 -3.23
N GLU A 69 4.22 2.49 -2.31
CA GLU A 69 4.53 3.91 -2.19
C GLU A 69 5.16 4.49 -3.46
N LYS A 70 6.12 3.76 -4.05
CA LYS A 70 6.72 4.15 -5.34
C LYS A 70 5.68 4.25 -6.45
N VAL A 71 4.71 3.33 -6.49
CA VAL A 71 3.61 3.37 -7.48
C VAL A 71 2.70 4.56 -7.22
N VAL A 72 2.22 4.77 -5.98
CA VAL A 72 1.24 5.83 -5.68
C VAL A 72 1.82 7.23 -5.79
N SER A 73 3.13 7.39 -5.58
CA SER A 73 3.86 8.66 -5.72
C SER A 73 4.38 8.92 -7.14
N ASN A 74 4.24 7.97 -8.07
CA ASN A 74 4.77 8.12 -9.42
C ASN A 74 4.02 9.21 -10.22
N VAL A 75 4.76 10.24 -10.65
CA VAL A 75 4.22 11.39 -11.38
C VAL A 75 3.82 11.09 -12.83
N GLU A 76 4.45 10.11 -13.47
CA GLU A 76 4.15 9.71 -14.86
C GLU A 76 2.78 9.04 -14.95
N LEU A 77 2.33 8.42 -13.85
CA LEU A 77 1.02 7.80 -13.72
C LEU A 77 -0.06 8.75 -13.19
N SER A 78 0.25 10.01 -12.88
CA SER A 78 -0.67 10.95 -12.20
C SER A 78 -2.02 11.17 -12.91
N ASN A 79 -2.06 11.04 -14.25
CA ASN A 79 -3.28 11.17 -15.05
C ASN A 79 -3.89 9.82 -15.47
N ASN A 80 -3.35 8.71 -14.97
CA ASN A 80 -3.79 7.35 -15.32
C ASN A 80 -5.01 6.95 -14.46
N THR A 81 -6.09 6.52 -15.13
CA THR A 81 -7.33 6.13 -14.44
C THR A 81 -7.14 4.92 -13.51
N PHE A 82 -6.27 3.98 -13.86
CA PHE A 82 -5.99 2.78 -13.06
C PHE A 82 -5.11 3.06 -11.86
N LEU A 83 -4.24 4.08 -11.92
CA LEU A 83 -3.53 4.53 -10.71
C LEU A 83 -4.52 4.98 -9.64
N LYS A 84 -5.56 5.72 -10.03
CA LYS A 84 -6.61 6.13 -9.08
C LYS A 84 -7.31 4.92 -8.47
N GLN A 85 -7.72 3.95 -9.28
CA GLN A 85 -8.38 2.74 -8.79
C GLN A 85 -7.47 1.92 -7.86
N PHE A 86 -6.17 1.85 -8.16
CA PHE A 86 -5.19 1.21 -7.31
C PHE A 86 -5.07 1.92 -5.96
N LYS A 87 -4.96 3.25 -5.95
CA LYS A 87 -4.96 4.08 -4.73
C LYS A 87 -6.21 3.85 -3.89
N ASP A 88 -7.39 3.88 -4.50
CA ASP A 88 -8.66 3.69 -3.79
C ASP A 88 -8.71 2.32 -3.08
N LYS A 89 -8.19 1.26 -3.73
CA LYS A 89 -8.09 -0.08 -3.11
C LYS A 89 -7.10 -0.12 -1.97
N VAL A 90 -5.92 0.46 -2.18
CA VAL A 90 -4.87 0.56 -1.16
C VAL A 90 -5.38 1.33 0.06
N GLU A 91 -6.06 2.45 -0.14
CA GLU A 91 -6.68 3.25 0.94
C GLU A 91 -7.78 2.47 1.67
N LEU A 92 -8.57 1.67 0.96
CA LEU A 92 -9.59 0.82 1.58
C LEU A 92 -8.94 -0.22 2.52
N LEU A 93 -7.87 -0.88 2.06
CA LEU A 93 -7.10 -1.83 2.87
C LEU A 93 -6.44 -1.13 4.07
N ASP A 94 -5.84 0.03 3.85
CA ASP A 94 -5.17 0.85 4.87
C ASP A 94 -6.13 1.44 5.92
N SER A 95 -7.39 1.71 5.54
CA SER A 95 -8.38 2.34 6.41
C SER A 95 -8.67 1.56 7.69
N GLN A 96 -8.44 0.24 7.67
CA GLN A 96 -8.58 -0.64 8.82
C GLN A 96 -7.49 -0.37 9.89
N PHE A 97 -6.30 0.05 9.47
CA PHE A 97 -5.11 0.18 10.33
C PHE A 97 -4.62 1.63 10.50
N LYS A 98 -5.46 2.62 10.13
CA LYS A 98 -5.25 4.08 10.30
C LYS A 98 -3.82 4.54 9.95
N LYS A 99 -3.55 4.71 8.66
CA LYS A 99 -2.36 5.41 8.09
C LYS A 99 -1.08 4.56 8.04
N PHE A 100 -1.19 3.27 7.78
CA PHE A 100 -0.03 2.38 7.69
C PHE A 100 0.88 2.73 6.48
N LEU A 101 0.31 3.30 5.42
CA LEU A 101 1.04 3.80 4.24
C LEU A 101 1.38 5.30 4.26
N LYS A 102 1.26 5.99 5.41
CA LYS A 102 1.78 7.36 5.53
C LYS A 102 3.17 7.32 6.13
N ASN A 103 4.19 7.37 5.29
CA ASN A 103 5.53 7.76 5.72
C ASN A 103 5.50 9.15 6.42
N GLY A 104 5.92 9.18 7.68
CA GLY A 104 7.18 9.86 8.02
C GLY A 104 7.18 11.37 8.26
N ASP A 105 6.08 12.01 8.66
CA ASP A 105 6.19 13.31 9.36
C ASP A 105 6.45 13.14 10.87
N ASP A 106 6.30 11.93 11.38
CA ASP A 106 6.82 11.55 12.68
C ASP A 106 8.16 10.86 12.44
N ASP A 107 9.28 11.56 12.68
CA ASP A 107 10.67 11.06 12.74
C ASP A 107 10.88 9.88 13.72
N LYS A 108 9.80 9.28 14.21
CA LYS A 108 9.68 8.49 15.43
C LYS A 108 8.47 7.56 15.41
N TRP A 109 7.98 7.12 14.24
CA TRP A 109 6.85 6.17 14.23
C TRP A 109 7.20 4.82 14.91
N TRP A 110 8.50 4.52 15.08
CA TRP A 110 9.05 3.43 15.89
C TRP A 110 9.32 3.78 17.37
N GLU A 111 9.16 5.04 17.82
CA GLU A 111 9.25 5.38 19.24
C GLU A 111 7.90 5.16 19.92
N THR A 112 7.75 3.98 20.53
CA THR A 112 6.69 3.65 21.49
C THR A 112 6.28 4.87 22.34
N PRO A 113 5.00 5.27 22.41
CA PRO A 113 4.60 6.25 23.41
C PRO A 113 4.87 5.63 24.77
N LYS A 114 5.82 6.19 25.52
CA LYS A 114 6.03 5.82 26.92
C LYS A 114 4.77 6.21 27.68
N ILE A 115 3.82 5.27 27.79
CA ILE A 115 2.72 5.38 28.72
C ILE A 115 3.35 5.40 30.10
N LYS A 116 3.47 6.60 30.68
CA LYS A 116 3.77 6.75 32.09
C LYS A 116 2.52 6.33 32.83
N PHE A 117 2.50 5.10 33.33
CA PHE A 117 1.59 4.77 34.41
C PHE A 117 1.98 5.65 35.60
N GLN A 118 1.11 6.60 35.93
CA GLN A 118 1.18 7.33 37.18
C GLN A 118 0.70 6.38 38.28
N ASN A 119 1.58 6.12 39.26
CA ASN A 119 1.28 5.38 40.48
C ASN A 119 0.18 6.08 41.30
#